data_AF-A0A2D6P8A5-F1
#
_entry.id   AF-A0A2D6P8A5-F1
#
_cell.length_a   1.000
_cell.length_b   1.000
_cell.length_c   1.000
_cell.angle_alpha   90.00
_cell.angle_beta   90.00
_cell.angle_gamma   90.00
#
_symmetry.space_group_name_H-M   'P 1'
#
loop_
_entity.id
_entity.type
_entity.pdbx_description
1 polymer ?
#
loop_
_entity_poly.entity_id
_entity_poly.type
_entity_poly.pdbx_seq_one_letter_code
_entity_poly.pdbx_strand_id
1 'polypeptide(L)' 'MKGKMKKSHQYVLLATVLSLALSIYLFFFMDSPDAKLYGIYVGLWVPSILGAFRVIETGREENGTD' A
#
# COMPACT_ATOMS: atom_id res chain seq x y z
N MET A 1 -13.67 23.90 0.74
CA MET A 1 -14.37 22.67 1.17
C MET A 1 -13.34 21.58 1.34
N LYS A 2 -13.00 21.19 2.57
CA LYS A 2 -12.00 20.15 2.83
C LYS A 2 -12.70 18.79 2.69
N GLY A 3 -12.56 18.17 1.52
CA GLY A 3 -13.08 16.84 1.26
C GLY A 3 -12.59 15.90 2.35
N LYS A 4 -13.49 15.44 3.23
CA LYS A 4 -13.15 14.48 4.27
C LYS A 4 -12.79 13.19 3.54
N MET A 5 -11.52 12.81 3.52
CA MET A 5 -11.12 11.48 3.01
C MET A 5 -11.91 10.42 3.77
N LYS A 6 -12.45 9.42 3.07
CA LYS A 6 -13.11 8.30 3.74
C LYS A 6 -12.06 7.63 4.63
N LYS A 7 -12.45 7.20 5.84
CA LYS A 7 -11.52 6.60 6.81
C LYS A 7 -10.75 5.41 6.20
N SER A 8 -11.38 4.69 5.26
CA SER A 8 -10.77 3.61 4.47
C SER A 8 -9.51 4.05 3.70
N HIS A 9 -9.52 5.19 3.03
CA HIS A 9 -8.33 5.73 2.34
C HIS A 9 -7.19 6.02 3.30
N GLN A 10 -7.50 6.52 4.50
CA GLN A 10 -6.49 6.82 5.51
C GLN A 10 -5.80 5.54 5.99
N TYR A 11 -6.55 4.47 6.24
CA TYR A 11 -5.99 3.18 6.63
C TYR A 11 -5.12 2.58 5.52
N VAL A 12 -5.55 2.66 4.26
CA VAL A 12 -4.79 2.13 3.12
C VAL A 12 -3.53 2.94 2.88
N LEU A 13 -3.60 4.27 2.91
CA LEU A 13 -2.42 5.12 2.81
C LEU A 13 -1.42 4.83 3.94
N LEU A 14 -1.91 4.69 5.17
CA LEU A 14 -1.05 4.36 6.31
C LEU A 14 -0.40 2.98 6.15
N ALA A 15 -1.16 1.96 5.73
CA ALA A 15 -0.63 0.62 5.48
C ALA A 15 0.41 0.62 4.36
N THR A 16 0.18 1.41 3.31
CA THR A 16 1.10 1.59 2.17
C THR A 16 2.41 2.22 2.63
N VAL A 17 2.33 3.29 3.42
CA VAL A 17 3.51 3.99 3.96
C VAL A 17 4.29 3.10 4.93
N LEU A 18 3.60 2.35 5.80
CA LEU A 18 4.24 1.40 6.70
C LEU A 18 4.94 0.26 5.94
N SER A 19 4.31 -0.26 4.88
CA SER A 19 4.91 -1.30 4.03
C SER A 19 6.15 -0.78 3.28
N LEU A 20 6.08 0.45 2.77
CA LEU A 20 7.23 1.10 2.13
C LEU A 20 8.37 1.36 3.12
N ALA A 21 8.06 1.85 4.32
CA ALA A 21 9.05 2.09 5.36
C ALA A 21 9.74 0.79 5.80
N LEU A 22 8.98 -0.31 5.91
CA LEU A 22 9.51 -1.63 6.22
C LEU A 22 10.41 -2.17 5.09
N SER A 23 10.02 -1.98 3.83
CA SER A 23 10.84 -2.32 2.66
C SER A 23 12.19 -1.58 2.68
N ILE A 24 12.18 -0.27 2.92
CA ILE A 24 13.40 0.55 3.05
C ILE A 24 14.24 0.07 4.23
N TYR A 25 13.61 -0.20 5.39
CA TYR A 25 14.31 -0.68 6.56
C TYR A 25 15.06 -2.00 6.30
N LEU A 26 14.38 -3.00 5.75
CA LEU A 26 14.99 -4.29 5.42
C LEU A 26 16.11 -4.16 4.38
N PHE A 27 15.98 -3.24 3.42
CA PHE A 27 16.96 -3.06 2.35
C PHE A 27 18.23 -2.35 2.80
N PHE A 28 18.12 -1.34 3.67
CA PHE A 28 19.24 -0.48 4.08
C PHE A 28 19.85 -0.83 5.43
N PHE A 29 19.07 -1.38 6.38
CA PHE A 29 19.51 -1.57 7.76
C PHE A 29 19.78 -3.03 8.13
N MET A 30 19.57 -3.97 7.22
CA MET A 30 19.80 -5.40 7.46
C MET A 30 20.90 -5.90 6.52
N ASP A 31 22.04 -6.30 7.09
CA ASP A 31 23.26 -6.72 6.37
C ASP A 31 23.19 -8.15 5.80
N SER A 32 22.03 -8.79 5.88
CA SER A 32 21.82 -10.16 5.37
C SER A 32 21.52 -10.13 3.87
N PRO A 33 22.13 -11.01 3.04
CA PRO A 33 21.84 -11.10 1.60
C PRO A 33 20.35 -11.29 1.31
N ASP A 34 19.67 -12.07 2.14
CA ASP A 34 18.24 -12.36 2.03
C ASP A 34 17.38 -11.14 2.35
N ALA A 35 17.83 -10.27 3.27
CA ALA A 35 17.07 -9.10 3.70
C ALA A 35 16.91 -8.04 2.62
N LYS A 36 17.94 -7.85 1.79
CA LYS A 36 17.83 -7.01 0.58
C LYS A 36 16.80 -7.56 -0.40
N LEU A 37 16.76 -8.88 -0.58
CA LEU A 37 15.80 -9.53 -1.46
C LEU A 37 14.37 -9.33 -0.93
N TYR A 38 14.15 -9.54 0.37
CA TYR A 38 12.87 -9.27 1.02
C TYR A 38 12.46 -7.80 0.93
N GLY A 39 13.40 -6.87 1.11
CA GLY A 39 13.16 -5.44 0.94
C GLY A 39 12.63 -5.09 -0.46
N ILE A 40 13.23 -5.65 -1.51
CA ILE A 40 12.78 -5.48 -2.90
C ILE A 40 11.38 -6.08 -3.11
N TYR A 41 11.13 -7.30 -2.63
CA TYR A 41 9.82 -7.95 -2.76
C TYR A 41 8.71 -7.16 -2.06
N VAL A 42 8.92 -6.74 -0.81
CA VAL A 42 7.93 -5.94 -0.07
C VAL A 42 7.67 -4.61 -0.76
N GLY A 43 8.73 -3.94 -1.24
CA GLY A 43 8.62 -2.66 -1.96
C GLY A 43 7.86 -2.77 -3.28
N LEU A 44 8.08 -3.85 -4.03
CA LEU A 44 7.43 -4.09 -5.33
C LEU A 44 5.93 -4.41 -5.18
N TRP A 45 5.50 -4.93 -4.02
CA TRP A 45 4.09 -5.23 -3.75
C TRP A 45 3.27 -4.01 -3.31
N VAL A 46 3.92 -2.91 -2.88
CA VAL A 46 3.26 -1.66 -2.49
C VAL A 46 2.32 -1.10 -3.59
N PRO A 47 2.75 -0.93 -4.85
CA PRO A 47 1.86 -0.46 -5.92
C PRO A 47 0.71 -1.42 -6.23
N SER A 48 0.90 -2.73 -6.03
CA SER A 48 -0.16 -3.74 -6.21
C SER A 48 -1.28 -3.59 -5.17
N ILE A 49 -0.94 -3.27 -3.91
CA ILE A 49 -1.94 -3.04 -2.85
C ILE A 49 -2.78 -1.79 -3.15
N LEU A 50 -2.14 -0.71 -3.60
CA LEU A 50 -2.83 0.51 -4.03
C LEU A 50 -3.73 0.26 -5.26
N GLY A 51 -3.23 -0.50 -6.24
CA GLY A 51 -3.97 -0.88 -7.43
C GLY A 51 -5.21 -1.72 -7.10
N ALA A 52 -5.05 -2.75 -6.27
CA ALA A 52 -6.15 -3.60 -5.83
C ALA A 52 -7.20 -2.80 -5.04
N PHE A 53 -6.77 -1.89 -4.14
CA PHE A 53 -7.68 -1.02 -3.42
C PHE A 53 -8.49 -0.12 -4.38
N ARG A 54 -7.84 0.45 -5.41
CA ARG A 54 -8.53 1.24 -6.44
C ARG A 54 -9.53 0.42 -7.23
N VAL A 55 -9.18 -0.79 -7.66
CA VAL A 55 -10.10 -1.68 -8.39
C VAL A 55 -11.31 -2.05 -7.53
N ILE A 56 -11.10 -2.39 -6.26
CA ILE A 56 -12.19 -2.71 -5.33
C ILE A 56 -13.07 -1.49 -5.06
N GLU A 57 -12.47 -0.29 -4.96
CA GLU A 57 -13.23 0.94 -4.76
C GLU A 57 -14.08 1.30 -5.98
N THR A 58 -13.50 1.28 -7.19
CA THR A 58 -14.25 1.48 -8.43
C THR A 58 -15.38 0.45 -8.57
N GLY A 59 -15.07 -0.83 -8.30
CA GLY A 59 -16.00 -1.96 -8.25
C GLY A 59 -17.20 -1.78 -7.31
N ARG A 60 -17.04 -0.98 -6.26
CA ARG A 60 -18.11 -0.67 -5.30
C ARG A 60 -18.96 0.52 -5.72
N GLU A 61 -18.41 1.47 -6.48
CA GLU A 61 -19.18 2.62 -6.96
C GLU A 61 -20.12 2.23 -8.10
N GLU A 62 -19.72 1.29 -8.96
CA GLU A 62 -20.54 0.75 -10.05
C GLU A 62 -21.70 -0.18 -9.61
N ASN A 63 -21.59 -0.81 -8.43
CA ASN A 63 -22.65 -1.64 -7.83
C ASN A 63 -23.60 -0.88 -6.88
N GLY A 64 -23.41 0.44 -6.72
CA GLY A 64 -24.20 1.28 -5.81
C GLY A 64 -25.15 2.26 -6.52
N THR A 65 -25.23 2.20 -7.85
CA THR A 65 -26.18 2.94 -8.68
C THR A 65 -27.25 1.99 -9.20
N ASP A 66 -28.18 1.63 -8.32
CA ASP A 66 -29.56 1.25 -8.63
C ASP A 66 -30.49 2.25 -7.92
#